data_AF-A0A829WUX8-F1
#
_entry.id   AF-A0A829WUX8-F1
#
_cell.length_a   1.000
_cell.length_b   1.000
_cell.length_c   1.000
_cell.angle_alpha   90.00
_cell.angle_beta   90.00
_cell.angle_gamma   90.00
#
_symmetry.space_group_name_H-M   'P 1'
#
loop_
_entity.id
_entity.type
_entity.pdbx_description
1 polymer ?
#
loop_
_entity_poly.entity_id
_entity_poly.type
_entity_poly.pdbx_seq_one_letter_code
_entity_poly.pdbx_strand_id
1 'polypeptide(L)'
;MMSLALRLNLPAILTGLLGACAVIALLMRALPAPVVRRLGLLLLLPGPGLALALASIHSGLGWLEGMLIAPAVVFPTGATLLTLPPGTTRAAIGLGADLPTRLRLIWFPLLLPSAFLSILLAVVFCIACALLDHP
;
A
#
# COMPACT_ATOMS: atom_id res chain seq x y z
N MET A 1 -23.88 -15.52 -9.65
CA MET A 1 -23.79 -14.13 -10.19
C MET A 1 -22.75 -13.32 -9.42
N MET A 2 -22.81 -13.29 -8.08
CA MET A 2 -21.81 -12.65 -7.20
C MET A 2 -20.35 -13.11 -7.43
N SER A 3 -20.12 -14.39 -7.75
CA SER A 3 -18.77 -14.92 -8.02
C SER A 3 -18.17 -14.49 -9.36
N LEU A 4 -18.98 -14.03 -10.31
CA LEU A 4 -18.55 -13.71 -11.67
C LEU A 4 -18.15 -12.23 -11.79
N ALA A 5 -18.90 -11.34 -11.16
CA ALA A 5 -18.52 -9.93 -10.96
C ALA A 5 -17.22 -9.81 -10.14
N LEU A 6 -17.10 -10.59 -9.06
CA LEU A 6 -15.87 -10.65 -8.25
C LEU A 6 -14.65 -11.09 -9.09
N ARG A 7 -14.81 -12.01 -10.04
CA ARG A 7 -13.70 -12.48 -10.89
C ARG A 7 -13.29 -11.48 -11.98
N LEU A 8 -14.20 -10.61 -12.41
CA LEU A 8 -13.95 -9.63 -13.47
C LEU A 8 -13.36 -8.32 -12.94
N ASN A 9 -13.85 -7.83 -11.80
CA ASN A 9 -13.43 -6.52 -11.26
C ASN A 9 -12.18 -6.62 -10.37
N LEU A 10 -12.02 -7.74 -9.64
CA LEU A 10 -10.86 -7.98 -8.77
C LEU A 10 -9.49 -7.94 -9.48
N PRO A 11 -9.29 -8.51 -10.69
CA PRO A 11 -8.02 -8.33 -11.40
C PRO A 11 -7.77 -6.87 -11.79
N ALA A 12 -8.80 -6.09 -12.12
CA ALA A 12 -8.65 -4.66 -12.42
C ALA A 12 -8.27 -3.86 -11.17
N ILE A 13 -8.90 -4.14 -10.02
CA ILE A 13 -8.55 -3.53 -8.74
C ILE A 13 -7.09 -3.87 -8.36
N LEU A 14 -6.69 -5.13 -8.53
CA LEU A 14 -5.33 -5.56 -8.22
C LEU A 14 -4.28 -4.91 -9.12
N THR A 15 -4.54 -4.76 -10.43
CA THR A 15 -3.60 -4.08 -11.34
C THR A 15 -3.47 -2.60 -11.01
N GLY A 16 -4.58 -1.93 -10.70
CA GLY A 16 -4.59 -0.54 -10.23
C GLY A 16 -3.81 -0.36 -8.92
N LEU A 17 -4.03 -1.26 -7.97
CA LEU A 17 -3.34 -1.27 -6.68
C LEU A 17 -1.82 -1.49 -6.85
N LEU A 18 -1.42 -2.50 -7.62
CA LEU A 18 -0.01 -2.79 -7.88
C LEU A 18 0.68 -1.65 -8.64
N GLY A 19 0.00 -1.08 -9.64
CA GLY A 19 0.49 0.07 -10.39
C GLY A 19 0.71 1.29 -9.50
N ALA A 20 -0.27 1.65 -8.68
CA ALA A 20 -0.13 2.78 -7.76
C ALA A 20 0.92 2.51 -6.66
N CYS A 21 1.02 1.29 -6.13
CA CYS A 21 2.10 0.91 -5.21
C CYS A 21 3.48 1.10 -5.84
N ALA A 22 3.67 0.71 -7.11
CA ALA A 22 4.92 0.91 -7.83
C ALA A 22 5.24 2.41 -8.00
N VAL A 23 4.24 3.22 -8.36
CA VAL A 23 4.40 4.69 -8.46
C VAL A 23 4.75 5.30 -7.09
N ILE A 24 4.10 4.88 -6.02
CA ILE A 24 4.40 5.36 -4.66
C ILE A 24 5.82 4.96 -4.24
N ALA A 25 6.26 3.74 -4.58
CA ALA A 25 7.63 3.30 -4.32
C ALA A 25 8.67 4.14 -5.08
N LEU A 26 8.38 4.48 -6.35
CA LEU A 26 9.21 5.40 -7.14
C LEU A 26 9.23 6.81 -6.54
N LEU A 27 8.09 7.32 -6.08
CA LEU A 27 8.00 8.62 -5.40
C LEU A 27 8.78 8.62 -4.09
N MET A 28 8.74 7.54 -3.29
CA MET A 28 9.57 7.39 -2.09
C MET A 28 11.07 7.43 -2.40
N ARG A 29 11.47 6.98 -3.59
CA ARG A 29 12.87 7.03 -4.03
C ARG A 29 13.28 8.42 -4.56
N ALA A 30 12.37 9.12 -5.22
CA ALA A 30 12.66 10.38 -5.91
C ALA A 30 12.43 11.63 -5.05
N LEU A 31 11.48 11.59 -4.10
CA LEU A 31 11.08 12.76 -3.31
C LEU A 31 11.60 12.70 -1.87
N PRO A 32 11.80 13.87 -1.23
CA PRO A 32 12.19 13.94 0.16
C PRO A 32 11.06 13.40 1.08
N ALA A 33 11.46 12.65 2.10
CA ALA A 33 10.61 12.07 3.14
C ALA A 33 9.45 12.97 3.65
N PRO A 34 9.66 14.26 3.99
CA PRO A 34 8.57 15.12 4.45
C PRO A 34 7.49 15.38 3.39
N VAL A 35 7.85 15.44 2.11
CA VAL A 35 6.89 15.67 1.02
C VAL A 35 6.06 14.42 0.80
N VAL A 36 6.69 13.25 0.76
CA VAL A 36 6.00 11.96 0.62
C VAL A 36 5.04 11.74 1.79
N ARG A 37 5.45 12.07 3.02
CA ARG A 37 4.59 11.97 4.20
C ARG A 37 3.37 12.88 4.10
N ARG A 38 3.53 14.14 3.67
CA ARG A 38 2.42 15.09 3.51
C ARG A 38 1.46 14.65 2.42
N LEU A 39 1.96 14.21 1.26
CA LEU A 39 1.15 13.67 0.18
C LEU A 39 0.39 12.41 0.62
N GLY A 40 1.08 11.48 1.28
CA GLY A 40 0.47 10.27 1.81
C GLY A 40 -0.68 10.59 2.79
N LEU A 41 -0.47 11.51 3.72
CA LEU A 41 -1.51 11.94 4.67
C LEU A 41 -2.68 12.64 3.98
N LEU A 42 -2.41 13.46 2.96
CA LEU A 42 -3.44 14.17 2.19
C LEU A 42 -4.30 13.20 1.40
N LEU A 43 -3.73 12.11 0.86
CA LEU A 43 -4.46 11.06 0.15
C LEU A 43 -5.07 9.99 1.08
N LEU A 44 -4.59 9.85 2.32
CA LEU A 44 -5.03 8.79 3.24
C LEU A 44 -6.53 8.88 3.59
N LEU A 45 -7.03 10.10 3.81
CA LEU A 45 -8.43 10.34 4.14
C LEU A 45 -9.36 10.23 2.92
N PRO A 46 -9.12 10.97 1.82
CA PRO A 46 -10.05 10.97 0.69
C PRO A 46 -9.93 9.72 -0.18
N GLY A 47 -8.76 9.08 -0.26
CA GLY A 47 -8.50 7.95 -1.17
C GLY A 47 -9.47 6.77 -0.98
N PRO A 48 -9.43 6.05 0.15
CA PRO A 48 -10.30 4.91 0.38
C PRO A 48 -11.78 5.31 0.42
N GLY A 49 -12.12 6.50 0.91
CA GLY A 49 -13.51 7.00 0.91
C GLY A 49 -14.06 7.20 -0.50
N LEU A 50 -13.27 7.78 -1.39
CA LEU A 50 -13.63 7.94 -2.80
C LEU A 50 -13.70 6.60 -3.53
N ALA A 51 -12.78 5.66 -3.26
CA ALA A 51 -12.83 4.32 -3.83
C ALA A 51 -14.15 3.60 -3.50
N LEU A 52 -14.58 3.66 -2.23
CA LEU A 52 -15.84 3.09 -1.79
C LEU A 52 -17.06 3.81 -2.38
N ALA A 53 -16.99 5.14 -2.52
CA ALA A 53 -18.05 5.91 -3.16
C ALA A 53 -18.20 5.56 -4.65
N LEU A 54 -17.10 5.40 -5.38
CA LEU A 54 -17.08 4.97 -6.78
C LEU A 54 -17.71 3.59 -6.97
N ALA A 55 -17.31 2.63 -6.12
CA ALA A 55 -17.89 1.29 -6.09
C ALA A 55 -19.40 1.32 -5.79
N SER A 56 -19.84 2.20 -4.88
CA SER A 56 -21.26 2.30 -4.50
C SER A 56 -22.18 2.88 -5.59
N ILE A 57 -21.62 3.59 -6.58
CA ILE A 57 -22.36 4.20 -7.69
C ILE A 57 -22.29 3.30 -8.95
N HIS A 58 -21.64 2.12 -8.87
CA HIS A 58 -21.44 1.19 -9.99
C HIS A 58 -20.82 1.86 -11.23
N SER A 59 -20.09 2.95 -11.01
CA SER A 59 -19.49 3.80 -12.04
C SER A 59 -17.97 3.74 -12.01
N GLY A 60 -17.42 3.01 -11.04
CA GLY A 60 -16.00 2.83 -10.84
C GLY A 60 -15.39 1.91 -11.89
N LEU A 61 -14.41 2.41 -12.64
CA LEU A 61 -13.49 1.51 -13.30
C LEU A 61 -12.59 0.87 -12.22
N GLY A 62 -12.64 -0.45 -12.03
CA GLY A 62 -11.94 -1.12 -10.92
C GLY A 62 -10.45 -0.78 -10.75
N TRP A 63 -9.73 -0.44 -11.83
CA TRP A 63 -8.34 0.05 -11.73
C TRP A 63 -8.21 1.37 -10.96
N LEU A 64 -9.15 2.30 -11.12
CA LEU A 64 -9.18 3.56 -10.38
C LEU A 64 -9.41 3.30 -8.89
N GLU A 65 -10.34 2.42 -8.53
CA GLU A 65 -10.56 2.02 -7.13
C GLU A 65 -9.28 1.47 -6.49
N GLY A 66 -8.59 0.58 -7.21
CA GLY A 66 -7.28 0.05 -6.81
C GLY A 66 -6.23 1.14 -6.61
N MET A 67 -6.17 2.13 -7.50
CA MET A 67 -5.25 3.27 -7.38
C MET A 67 -5.57 4.14 -6.16
N LEU A 68 -6.85 4.36 -5.85
CA LEU A 68 -7.30 5.19 -4.73
C LEU A 68 -7.12 4.50 -3.37
N ILE A 69 -7.14 3.16 -3.33
CA ILE A 69 -6.85 2.37 -2.12
C ILE A 69 -5.35 2.33 -1.81
N ALA A 70 -4.49 2.41 -2.83
CA ALA A 70 -3.04 2.21 -2.69
C ALA A 70 -2.36 3.09 -1.62
N PRO A 71 -2.67 4.39 -1.46
CA PRO A 71 -2.08 5.22 -0.42
C PRO A 71 -2.38 4.70 0.99
N ALA A 72 -3.58 4.17 1.23
CA ALA A 72 -3.96 3.59 2.52
C ALA A 72 -3.24 2.26 2.79
N VAL A 73 -3.04 1.46 1.74
CA VAL A 73 -2.32 0.17 1.82
C VAL A 73 -0.82 0.37 2.04
N VAL A 74 -0.20 1.36 1.40
CA VAL A 74 1.24 1.63 1.54
C VAL A 74 1.55 2.40 2.83
N PHE A 75 0.58 3.04 3.46
CA PHE A 75 0.80 3.87 4.64
C PHE A 75 1.51 3.17 5.81
N PRO A 76 1.14 1.94 6.24
CA PRO A 76 1.80 1.29 7.38
C PRO A 76 3.27 0.97 7.11
N THR A 77 3.59 0.51 5.90
CA THR A 77 4.97 0.21 5.47
C THR A 77 5.78 1.48 5.20
N GLY A 78 5.15 2.50 4.61
CA GLY A 78 5.77 3.81 4.42
C GLY A 78 6.06 4.49 5.76
N ALA A 79 5.16 4.42 6.72
CA ALA A 79 5.35 4.98 8.06
C ALA A 79 6.51 4.31 8.79
N THR A 80 6.60 2.97 8.79
CA THR A 80 7.74 2.28 9.41
C THR A 80 9.06 2.68 8.75
N LEU A 81 9.11 2.73 7.42
CA LEU A 81 10.31 3.16 6.68
C LEU A 81 10.71 4.61 6.99
N LEU A 82 9.75 5.53 7.11
CA LEU A 82 9.99 6.95 7.38
C LEU A 82 10.37 7.23 8.84
N THR A 83 10.03 6.34 9.78
CA THR A 83 10.40 6.46 11.20
C THR A 83 11.79 5.91 11.53
N LEU A 84 12.40 5.16 10.60
CA LEU A 84 13.73 4.60 10.81
C LEU A 84 14.79 5.69 10.89
N PRO A 85 15.71 5.63 11.88
CA PRO A 85 16.86 6.52 11.92
C PRO A 85 17.69 6.40 10.62
N PRO A 86 18.09 7.52 10.01
CA PRO A 86 18.96 7.47 8.85
C PRO A 86 20.28 6.78 9.24
N GLY A 87 20.64 5.71 8.52
CA GLY A 87 21.90 5.00 8.74
C GLY A 87 21.80 3.74 9.59
N THR A 88 20.62 3.24 9.96
CA THR A 88 20.45 1.90 10.58
C THR A 88 21.17 0.80 9.78
N THR A 89 21.06 0.84 8.46
CA THR A 89 21.79 -0.07 7.58
C THR A 89 23.31 0.17 7.58
N ARG A 90 23.76 1.43 7.71
CA ARG A 90 25.19 1.77 7.79
C ARG A 90 25.81 1.34 9.11
N ALA A 91 25.10 1.50 10.22
CA ALA A 91 25.52 1.01 11.53
C ALA A 91 25.64 -0.52 11.52
N ALA A 92 24.68 -1.22 10.93
CA ALA A 92 24.75 -2.68 10.78
C ALA A 92 25.90 -3.14 9.86
N ILE A 93 26.21 -2.39 8.80
CA ILE A 93 27.42 -2.61 7.98
C ILE A 93 28.68 -2.46 8.83
N GLY A 94 28.77 -1.38 9.62
CA GLY A 94 29.92 -1.09 10.46
C GLY A 94 30.15 -2.14 11.57
N LEU A 95 29.09 -2.84 11.98
CA LEU A 95 29.15 -3.96 12.92
C LEU A 95 29.52 -5.31 12.26
N GLY A 96 29.85 -5.32 10.97
CA GLY A 96 30.23 -6.53 10.24
C GLY A 96 29.07 -7.48 9.94
N ALA A 97 27.81 -7.04 10.07
CA ALA A 97 26.67 -7.90 9.77
C ALA A 97 26.57 -8.16 8.27
N ASP A 98 26.52 -9.42 7.84
CA ASP A 98 26.30 -9.78 6.45
C ASP A 98 24.89 -9.42 5.94
N LEU A 99 24.73 -9.35 4.62
CA LEU A 99 23.44 -9.12 3.94
C LEU A 99 22.28 -10.01 4.47
N PRO A 100 22.42 -11.35 4.56
CA PRO A 100 21.37 -12.21 5.12
C PRO A 100 21.07 -11.90 6.60
N THR A 101 22.10 -11.57 7.37
CA THR A 101 22.00 -11.23 8.80
C THR A 101 21.20 -9.94 8.99
N ARG A 102 21.45 -8.92 8.16
CA ARG A 102 20.67 -7.66 8.17
C ARG A 102 19.22 -7.88 7.76
N LEU A 103 18.98 -8.69 6.75
CA LEU A 103 17.61 -9.00 6.31
C LEU A 103 16.83 -9.71 7.40
N ARG A 104 17.43 -10.72 8.04
CA ARG A 104 16.74 -11.55 9.05
C ARG A 104 16.57 -10.87 10.40
N LEU A 105 17.56 -10.09 10.86
CA LEU A 105 17.53 -9.51 12.21
C LEU A 105 17.03 -8.08 12.26
N ILE A 106 17.13 -7.31 11.17
CA ILE A 106 16.73 -5.91 11.14
C ILE A 106 15.46 -5.76 10.31
N TRP A 107 15.51 -6.11 9.03
CA TRP A 107 14.42 -5.80 8.10
C TRP A 107 13.19 -6.67 8.32
N PHE A 108 13.36 -7.98 8.52
CA PHE A 108 12.26 -8.92 8.69
C PHE A 108 11.39 -8.59 9.91
N PRO A 109 11.91 -8.52 11.15
CA PRO A 109 11.06 -8.21 12.31
C PRO A 109 10.47 -6.80 12.27
N LEU A 110 11.14 -5.85 11.59
CA LEU A 110 10.68 -4.47 11.49
C LEU A 110 9.57 -4.28 10.45
N LEU A 111 9.70 -4.92 9.28
CA LEU A 111 8.73 -4.80 8.20
C LEU A 111 7.57 -5.79 8.34
N LEU A 112 7.75 -6.94 8.99
CA LEU A 112 6.72 -7.97 9.10
C LEU A 112 5.39 -7.47 9.69
N PRO A 113 5.33 -6.76 10.84
CA PRO A 113 4.07 -6.26 11.38
C PRO A 113 3.41 -5.22 10.46
N SER A 114 4.19 -4.34 9.84
CA SER A 114 3.65 -3.31 8.94
C SER A 114 3.22 -3.85 7.58
N ALA A 115 3.95 -4.84 7.04
CA ALA A 115 3.60 -5.56 5.83
C ALA A 115 2.34 -6.39 6.04
N PHE A 116 2.21 -7.07 7.18
CA PHE A 116 1.00 -7.80 7.53
C PHE A 116 -0.22 -6.88 7.58
N LEU A 117 -0.09 -5.73 8.25
CA LEU A 117 -1.15 -4.73 8.35
C LEU A 117 -1.52 -4.16 6.97
N SER A 118 -0.52 -3.90 6.11
CA SER A 118 -0.73 -3.43 4.73
C SER A 118 -1.48 -4.46 3.89
N ILE A 119 -1.10 -5.74 3.97
CA ILE A 119 -1.77 -6.84 3.26
C ILE A 119 -3.22 -6.98 3.78
N LEU A 120 -3.43 -6.92 5.08
CA LEU A 120 -4.76 -7.00 5.67
C LEU A 120 -5.65 -5.85 5.19
N LEU A 121 -5.15 -4.61 5.17
CA LEU A 121 -5.87 -3.47 4.60
C LEU A 121 -6.20 -3.68 3.12
N ALA A 122 -5.23 -4.15 2.33
CA ALA A 122 -5.44 -4.41 0.90
C ALA A 122 -6.58 -5.43 0.69
N VAL A 123 -6.57 -6.52 1.44
CA VAL A 123 -7.61 -7.55 1.38
C VAL A 123 -8.97 -6.96 1.77
N VAL A 124 -9.05 -6.23 2.88
CA VAL A 124 -10.29 -5.64 3.36
C VAL A 124 -10.87 -4.64 2.35
N PHE A 125 -10.07 -3.72 1.81
CA PHE A 125 -10.54 -2.72 0.86
C PHE A 125 -10.91 -3.29 -0.50
N CYS A 126 -10.13 -4.25 -1.01
CA CYS A 126 -10.45 -4.94 -2.27
C CYS A 126 -11.77 -5.73 -2.14
N ILE A 127 -11.97 -6.44 -1.01
CA ILE A 127 -13.22 -7.16 -0.75
C ILE A 127 -14.37 -6.17 -0.59
N ALA A 128 -14.19 -5.07 0.14
CA ALA A 128 -15.22 -4.06 0.32
C ALA A 128 -15.66 -3.46 -1.03
N CYS A 129 -14.72 -3.04 -1.89
CA CYS A 129 -15.08 -2.49 -3.20
C CYS A 129 -15.76 -3.53 -4.09
N ALA A 130 -15.23 -4.75 -4.14
CA ALA A 130 -15.84 -5.84 -4.91
C ALA A 130 -17.22 -6.28 -4.37
N LEU A 131 -17.48 -6.10 -3.07
CA LEU A 131 -18.78 -6.32 -2.45
C LEU A 131 -19.73 -5.15 -2.64
N LEU A 132 -19.28 -3.91 -2.82
CA LEU A 132 -20.15 -2.77 -3.07
C LEU A 132 -20.53 -2.64 -4.56
N ASP A 133 -19.65 -3.08 -5.46
CA ASP A 133 -19.81 -3.00 -6.91
C ASP A 133 -20.75 -4.08 -7.50
N HIS A 134 -21.78 -4.47 -6.74
CA HIS A 134 -22.82 -5.42 -7.18
C HIS A 134 -24.11 -4.66 -7.50
N PRO A 135 -24.72 -4.87 -8.68
CA PRO A 135 -26.02 -4.27 -9.02
C PRO A 135 -27.17 -4.83 -8.19
#